data_AF-A0A4R5VWP1-F1
#
_entry.id   AF-A0A4R5VWP1-F1
#
_cell.length_a   1.000
_cell.length_b   1.000
_cell.length_c   1.000
_cell.angle_alpha   90.00
_cell.angle_beta   90.00
_cell.angle_gamma   90.00
#
_symmetry.space_group_name_H-M   'P 1'
#
loop_
_entity.id
_entity.type
_entity.pdbx_description
1 polymer ?
#
loop_
_entity_poly.entity_id
_entity_poly.type
_entity_poly.pdbx_seq_one_letter_code
_entity_poly.pdbx_strand_id
1 'polypeptide(L)'
;MKCYRAFSSLFLYGFLLFTLNGCDNLFVKKGSCGFSFDMRFDNQHATVLDYKLQGANNLIAFISKENLSKGDKFYGAGIGLQYDRPTSLYVKWQDDVSGSIYEKTIDLKNVMPRDLDGTMLYFILHESQIYVYLAYLNKDNRNQPKIGSTIYSGYLNIQLYPNIAAPP
;
A
#
# COMPACT_ATOMS: atom_id res chain seq x y z
N MET A 1 -60.46 57.68 26.34
CA MET A 1 -60.81 56.56 27.25
C MET A 1 -61.86 55.68 26.58
N LYS A 2 -61.46 54.48 26.13
CA LYS A 2 -62.27 53.24 26.08
C LYS A 2 -61.40 52.17 25.40
N CYS A 3 -60.79 51.33 26.23
CA CYS A 3 -60.21 50.06 25.88
C CYS A 3 -61.34 49.09 25.48
N TYR A 4 -61.14 48.25 24.46
CA TYR A 4 -61.60 46.85 24.50
C TYR A 4 -60.64 45.96 23.70
N ARG A 5 -60.24 44.90 24.39
CA ARG A 5 -59.39 43.80 23.92
C ARG A 5 -60.21 42.86 23.04
N ALA A 6 -59.60 42.30 22.01
CA ALA A 6 -60.07 41.05 21.40
C ALA A 6 -58.88 40.06 21.37
N PHE A 7 -59.05 39.01 22.16
CA PHE A 7 -58.35 37.73 22.05
C PHE A 7 -58.53 37.15 20.64
N SER A 8 -57.50 36.48 20.10
CA SER A 8 -57.65 35.09 19.61
C SER A 8 -56.42 34.62 18.83
N SER A 9 -56.09 33.35 19.06
CA SER A 9 -55.32 32.45 18.20
C SER A 9 -53.82 32.32 18.46
N LEU A 10 -53.51 31.42 19.40
CA LEU A 10 -52.42 30.45 19.24
C LEU A 10 -52.37 29.96 17.78
N PHE A 11 -51.22 30.05 17.15
CA PHE A 11 -50.78 29.02 16.21
C PHE A 11 -49.30 28.78 16.46
N LEU A 12 -49.01 27.58 16.97
CA LEU A 12 -47.69 27.03 17.09
C LEU A 12 -46.97 27.09 15.74
N TYR A 13 -45.79 27.70 15.71
CA TYR A 13 -44.74 27.31 14.77
C TYR A 13 -43.45 27.15 15.57
N GLY A 14 -43.32 25.99 16.21
CA GLY A 14 -42.04 25.48 16.65
C GLY A 14 -41.21 25.14 15.41
N PHE A 15 -40.37 26.09 14.98
CA PHE A 15 -39.37 25.81 13.96
C PHE A 15 -38.24 25.02 14.61
N LEU A 16 -38.43 23.70 14.68
CA LEU A 16 -37.42 22.74 15.07
C LEU A 16 -36.39 22.72 13.94
N LEU A 17 -35.36 23.57 14.05
CA LEU A 17 -34.16 23.47 13.22
C LEU A 17 -33.46 22.17 13.58
N PHE A 18 -33.85 21.08 12.93
CA PHE A 18 -33.04 19.88 12.83
C PHE A 18 -31.72 20.30 12.18
N THR A 19 -30.68 20.37 13.00
CA THR A 19 -29.31 20.37 12.54
C THR A 19 -29.07 19.02 11.86
N LEU A 20 -29.29 18.99 10.55
CA LEU A 20 -28.72 17.93 9.72
C LEU A 20 -27.20 18.15 9.72
N ASN A 21 -26.55 17.69 10.79
CA ASN A 21 -25.20 17.15 10.67
C ASN A 21 -25.33 15.91 9.78
N GLY A 22 -25.42 16.13 8.46
CA GLY A 22 -25.19 15.10 7.48
C GLY A 22 -23.76 14.61 7.71
N CYS A 23 -23.63 13.57 8.52
CA CYS A 23 -22.41 12.79 8.67
C CYS A 23 -22.23 11.93 7.41
N ASP A 24 -22.22 12.57 6.25
CA ASP A 24 -22.08 11.91 4.96
C ASP A 24 -20.61 11.82 4.64
N ASN A 25 -19.97 10.78 5.19
CA ASN A 25 -19.06 9.84 4.53
C ASN A 25 -18.25 9.04 5.57
N LEU A 26 -18.96 8.32 6.45
CA LEU A 26 -18.36 7.46 7.49
C LEU A 26 -17.75 6.15 6.95
N PHE A 27 -17.61 5.95 5.63
CA PHE A 27 -17.01 4.76 5.05
C PHE A 27 -16.28 5.05 3.74
N VAL A 28 -15.13 5.72 3.81
CA VAL A 28 -14.13 5.59 2.75
C VAL A 28 -12.81 5.22 3.40
N LYS A 29 -12.61 3.92 3.65
CA LYS A 29 -11.30 3.38 3.99
C LYS A 29 -10.45 3.39 2.71
N LYS A 30 -10.09 4.57 2.21
CA LYS A 30 -9.28 4.72 0.99
C LYS A 30 -7.80 4.63 1.33
N GLY A 31 -7.24 3.50 0.94
CA GLY A 31 -5.82 3.19 0.93
C GLY A 31 -5.67 1.68 0.87
N SER A 32 -5.86 1.07 -0.30
CA SER A 32 -5.84 -0.39 -0.48
C SER A 32 -4.55 -0.82 -1.19
N CYS A 33 -3.54 -1.25 -0.45
CA CYS A 33 -2.24 -1.66 -0.99
C CYS A 33 -1.99 -3.16 -0.74
N GLY A 34 -1.86 -3.94 -1.80
CA GLY A 34 -1.40 -5.33 -1.72
C GLY A 34 0.13 -5.40 -1.58
N PHE A 35 0.64 -6.58 -1.23
CA PHE A 35 2.07 -6.83 -1.22
C PHE A 35 2.38 -8.20 -1.81
N SER A 36 3.42 -8.30 -2.63
CA SER A 36 3.89 -9.59 -3.16
C SER A 36 5.35 -9.57 -3.58
N PHE A 37 5.91 -10.76 -3.76
CA PHE A 37 7.13 -10.99 -4.52
C PHE A 37 7.09 -12.38 -5.15
N ASP A 38 7.78 -12.55 -6.26
CA ASP A 38 7.93 -13.84 -6.94
C ASP A 38 9.26 -13.90 -7.68
N MET A 39 10.19 -14.68 -7.14
CA MET A 39 11.56 -14.87 -7.63
C MET A 39 11.63 -15.81 -8.84
N ARG A 40 10.53 -16.49 -9.18
CA ARG A 40 10.47 -17.42 -10.32
C ARG A 40 10.41 -16.71 -11.67
N PHE A 41 10.26 -15.39 -11.66
CA PHE A 41 10.18 -14.55 -12.84
C PHE A 41 11.43 -13.70 -12.99
N ASP A 42 11.63 -13.14 -14.19
CA ASP A 42 12.62 -12.09 -14.46
C ASP A 42 14.08 -12.47 -14.18
N ASN A 43 14.41 -13.76 -14.12
CA ASN A 43 15.78 -14.27 -13.87
C ASN A 43 16.42 -13.65 -12.61
N GLN A 44 15.64 -13.57 -11.53
CA GLN A 44 16.10 -12.94 -10.29
C GLN A 44 17.15 -13.76 -9.54
N HIS A 45 17.19 -15.09 -9.76
CA HIS A 45 18.16 -16.01 -9.16
C HIS A 45 18.36 -15.80 -7.66
N ALA A 46 17.25 -15.59 -6.93
CA ALA A 46 17.29 -15.27 -5.52
C ALA A 46 16.29 -16.07 -4.72
N THR A 47 16.65 -16.36 -3.48
CA THR A 47 15.80 -16.97 -2.47
C THR A 47 15.57 -16.00 -1.32
N VAL A 48 14.32 -15.71 -0.97
CA VAL A 48 13.99 -14.91 0.21
C VAL A 48 14.06 -15.77 1.47
N LEU A 49 14.80 -15.27 2.46
CA LEU A 49 15.04 -15.95 3.75
C LEU A 49 14.26 -15.31 4.90
N ASP A 50 14.07 -13.98 4.85
CA ASP A 50 13.23 -13.23 5.78
C ASP A 50 12.66 -11.99 5.08
N TYR A 51 11.47 -11.55 5.48
CA TYR A 51 10.93 -10.27 5.09
C TYR A 51 9.97 -9.72 6.15
N LYS A 52 9.89 -8.39 6.20
CA LYS A 52 8.96 -7.67 7.06
C LYS A 52 8.50 -6.38 6.39
N LEU A 53 7.20 -6.30 6.10
CA LEU A 53 6.55 -5.09 5.62
C LEU A 53 5.84 -4.40 6.78
N GLN A 54 6.35 -3.25 7.20
CA GLN A 54 5.75 -2.44 8.25
C GLN A 54 4.75 -1.46 7.66
N GLY A 55 3.60 -1.32 8.32
CA GLY A 55 2.61 -0.30 8.05
C GLY A 55 2.77 0.90 8.97
N ALA A 56 1.87 1.88 8.84
CA ALA A 56 1.84 3.04 9.71
C ALA A 56 1.30 2.68 11.10
N ASN A 57 0.39 1.70 11.16
CA ASN A 57 -0.31 1.32 12.38
C ASN A 57 0.03 -0.11 12.82
N ASN A 58 0.33 -1.02 11.89
CA ASN A 58 0.49 -2.44 12.13
C ASN A 58 1.62 -3.05 11.32
N LEU A 59 2.03 -4.26 11.72
CA LEU A 59 2.84 -5.12 10.87
C LEU A 59 1.95 -5.71 9.76
N ILE A 60 2.27 -5.40 8.50
CA ILE A 60 1.45 -5.78 7.34
C ILE A 60 1.73 -7.21 6.89
N ALA A 61 3.00 -7.54 6.65
CA ALA A 61 3.41 -8.85 6.15
C ALA A 61 4.75 -9.27 6.77
N PHE A 62 4.90 -10.54 7.12
CA PHE A 62 6.14 -11.07 7.68
C PHE A 62 6.20 -12.60 7.57
N ILE A 63 7.40 -13.16 7.62
CA ILE A 63 7.59 -14.61 7.77
C ILE A 63 7.26 -15.03 9.20
N SER A 64 6.50 -16.12 9.37
CA SER A 64 6.17 -16.65 10.69
C SER A 64 7.44 -17.09 11.44
N LYS A 65 7.43 -16.99 12.78
CA LYS A 65 8.55 -17.45 13.61
C LYS A 65 8.88 -18.93 13.38
N GLU A 66 7.85 -19.74 13.13
CA GLU A 66 8.02 -21.16 12.83
C GLU A 66 8.82 -21.37 11.55
N ASN A 67 8.42 -20.71 10.45
CA ASN A 67 9.11 -20.84 9.17
C ASN A 67 10.55 -20.31 9.24
N LEU A 68 10.77 -19.21 9.96
CA LEU A 68 12.12 -18.70 10.23
C LEU A 68 12.96 -19.71 11.01
N SER A 69 12.40 -20.37 12.03
CA SER A 69 13.11 -21.36 12.84
C SER A 69 13.48 -22.63 12.06
N LYS A 70 12.66 -22.98 11.06
CA LYS A 70 12.91 -24.10 10.13
C LYS A 70 13.94 -23.76 9.05
N GLY A 71 14.23 -22.48 8.85
CA GLY A 71 15.08 -22.02 7.75
C GLY A 71 14.40 -22.18 6.39
N ASP A 72 13.08 -22.04 6.35
CA ASP A 72 12.31 -22.18 5.11
C ASP A 72 12.76 -21.14 4.07
N LYS A 73 12.80 -21.57 2.82
CA LYS A 73 13.22 -20.77 1.67
C LYS A 73 11.99 -20.37 0.85
N PHE A 74 11.85 -19.08 0.55
CA PHE A 74 10.69 -18.54 -0.15
C PHE A 74 11.08 -18.00 -1.52
N TYR A 75 10.46 -18.56 -2.56
CA TYR A 75 10.55 -18.02 -3.92
C TYR A 75 9.34 -17.14 -4.27
N GLY A 76 8.32 -17.10 -3.43
CA GLY A 76 7.19 -16.20 -3.64
C GLY A 76 6.26 -16.18 -2.43
N ALA A 77 5.70 -15.01 -2.15
CA ALA A 77 4.65 -14.83 -1.17
C ALA A 77 3.88 -13.56 -1.50
N GLY A 78 2.71 -13.41 -0.90
CA GLY A 78 1.95 -12.19 -1.02
C GLY A 78 0.73 -12.17 -0.12
N ILE A 79 0.19 -10.98 0.03
CA ILE A 79 -1.09 -10.72 0.67
C ILE A 79 -1.93 -9.84 -0.24
N GLY A 80 -3.24 -10.06 -0.21
CA GLY A 80 -4.19 -9.20 -0.91
C GLY A 80 -4.19 -7.77 -0.37
N LEU A 81 -5.05 -6.93 -0.94
CA LEU A 81 -5.16 -5.52 -0.59
C LEU A 81 -5.35 -5.31 0.92
N GLN A 82 -4.47 -4.51 1.53
CA GLN A 82 -4.53 -4.11 2.93
C GLN A 82 -4.82 -2.62 3.06
N TYR A 83 -5.37 -2.23 4.22
CA TYR A 83 -5.78 -0.85 4.48
C TYR A 83 -4.73 -0.01 5.23
N ASP A 84 -3.58 -0.59 5.57
CA ASP A 84 -2.51 0.12 6.27
C ASP A 84 -1.42 0.56 5.30
N ARG A 85 -0.89 1.76 5.50
CA ARG A 85 0.08 2.40 4.61
C ARG A 85 1.48 1.83 4.86
N PRO A 86 2.14 1.20 3.86
CA PRO A 86 3.52 0.76 4.02
C PRO A 86 4.47 1.91 4.42
N THR A 87 5.31 1.66 5.41
CA THR A 87 6.31 2.62 5.92
C THR A 87 7.74 2.11 5.79
N SER A 88 7.97 0.80 5.87
CA SER A 88 9.27 0.22 5.57
C SER A 88 9.17 -1.24 5.11
N LEU A 89 10.15 -1.65 4.32
CA LEU A 89 10.30 -3.03 3.85
C LEU A 89 11.70 -3.53 4.21
N TYR A 90 11.76 -4.54 5.09
CA TYR A 90 12.96 -5.35 5.33
C TYR A 90 12.89 -6.61 4.47
N VAL A 91 14.00 -6.96 3.82
CA VAL A 91 14.18 -8.21 3.10
C VAL A 91 15.59 -8.74 3.35
N LYS A 92 15.68 -10.04 3.61
CA LYS A 92 16.91 -10.82 3.63
C LYS A 92 16.83 -11.90 2.57
N TRP A 93 17.84 -12.00 1.73
CA TRP A 93 17.85 -12.95 0.62
C TRP A 93 19.22 -13.56 0.40
N GLN A 94 19.21 -14.71 -0.26
CA GLN A 94 20.39 -15.36 -0.79
C GLN A 94 20.36 -15.23 -2.31
N ASP A 95 21.47 -14.82 -2.91
CA ASP A 95 21.71 -14.98 -4.34
C ASP A 95 22.05 -16.44 -4.62
N ASP A 96 21.27 -17.10 -5.48
CA ASP A 96 21.35 -18.53 -5.72
C ASP A 96 22.58 -18.90 -6.58
N VAL A 97 23.15 -17.94 -7.31
CA VAL A 97 24.34 -18.16 -8.16
C VAL A 97 25.62 -18.13 -7.33
N SER A 98 25.83 -17.08 -6.54
CA SER A 98 27.03 -16.90 -5.71
C SER A 98 26.91 -17.54 -4.34
N GLY A 99 25.70 -17.82 -3.87
CA GLY A 99 25.40 -18.26 -2.51
C GLY A 99 25.48 -17.14 -1.46
N SER A 100 25.80 -15.91 -1.87
CA SER A 100 25.95 -14.75 -0.98
C SER A 100 24.62 -14.36 -0.33
N ILE A 101 24.66 -13.90 0.92
CA ILE A 101 23.48 -13.46 1.67
C ILE A 101 23.53 -11.95 1.84
N TYR A 102 22.40 -11.30 1.55
CA TYR A 102 22.21 -9.87 1.65
C TYR A 102 21.00 -9.55 2.50
N GLU A 103 20.99 -8.35 3.09
CA GLU A 103 19.83 -7.82 3.79
C GLU A 103 19.70 -6.31 3.59
N LYS A 104 18.46 -5.84 3.51
CA LYS A 104 18.16 -4.43 3.33
C LYS A 104 16.86 -4.04 4.01
N THR A 105 16.88 -2.90 4.68
CA THR A 105 15.67 -2.18 5.10
C THR A 105 15.52 -0.92 4.23
N ILE A 106 14.34 -0.76 3.65
CA ILE A 106 13.98 0.34 2.75
C ILE A 106 12.95 1.21 3.46
N ASP A 107 13.22 2.50 3.55
CA ASP A 107 12.24 3.49 4.02
C ASP A 107 11.27 3.84 2.89
N LEU A 108 9.99 3.62 3.11
CA LEU A 108 8.92 3.86 2.15
C LEU A 108 8.14 5.16 2.47
N LYS A 109 8.32 5.76 3.66
CA LYS A 109 7.46 6.86 4.14
C LYS A 109 7.37 8.02 3.16
N ASN A 110 8.51 8.39 2.57
CA ASN A 110 8.65 9.59 1.73
C ASN A 110 8.47 9.31 0.23
N VAL A 111 8.54 8.05 -0.19
CA VAL A 111 8.42 7.67 -1.61
C VAL A 111 7.03 7.14 -1.96
N MET A 112 6.27 6.68 -0.97
CA MET A 112 4.93 6.15 -1.21
C MET A 112 3.99 7.26 -1.71
N PRO A 113 3.26 7.05 -2.82
CA PRO A 113 2.22 7.96 -3.28
C PRO A 113 1.14 8.19 -2.23
N ARG A 114 0.45 9.34 -2.28
CA ARG A 114 -0.64 9.65 -1.33
C ARG A 114 -1.83 8.72 -1.50
N ASP A 115 -2.23 8.47 -2.75
CA ASP A 115 -3.30 7.53 -3.09
C ASP A 115 -2.71 6.16 -3.41
N LEU A 116 -3.17 5.16 -2.67
CA LEU A 116 -2.76 3.76 -2.80
C LEU A 116 -3.89 2.86 -3.28
N ASP A 117 -5.06 3.39 -3.63
CA ASP A 117 -6.19 2.55 -3.99
C ASP A 117 -5.92 1.68 -5.22
N GLY A 118 -6.13 0.37 -5.08
CA GLY A 118 -5.90 -0.61 -6.13
C GLY A 118 -4.43 -0.76 -6.51
N THR A 119 -3.52 -0.63 -5.54
CA THR A 119 -2.08 -0.77 -5.80
C THR A 119 -1.51 -2.07 -5.27
N MET A 120 -0.40 -2.51 -5.86
CA MET A 120 0.37 -3.68 -5.44
C MET A 120 1.83 -3.27 -5.25
N LEU A 121 2.31 -3.27 -4.01
CA LEU A 121 3.72 -3.12 -3.69
C LEU A 121 4.42 -4.46 -3.97
N TYR A 122 5.54 -4.43 -4.69
CA TYR A 122 6.34 -5.62 -4.88
C TYR A 122 7.82 -5.28 -5.00
N PHE A 123 8.65 -6.30 -4.91
CA PHE A 123 10.08 -6.15 -5.13
C PHE A 123 10.60 -7.25 -6.05
N ILE A 124 11.71 -6.93 -6.71
CA ILE A 124 12.56 -7.89 -7.41
C ILE A 124 13.99 -7.82 -6.88
N LEU A 125 14.73 -8.91 -7.01
CA LEU A 125 16.09 -9.05 -6.53
C LEU A 125 17.03 -9.39 -7.69
N HIS A 126 18.19 -8.74 -7.73
CA HIS A 126 19.30 -9.11 -8.60
C HIS A 126 20.61 -8.97 -7.84
N GLU A 127 21.30 -10.09 -7.63
CA GLU A 127 22.55 -10.13 -6.87
C GLU A 127 22.41 -9.43 -5.50
N SER A 128 23.21 -8.38 -5.27
CA SER A 128 23.22 -7.57 -4.04
C SER A 128 22.18 -6.44 -4.02
N GLN A 129 21.39 -6.28 -5.09
CA GLN A 129 20.48 -5.16 -5.26
C GLN A 129 19.01 -5.60 -5.16
N ILE A 130 18.25 -4.82 -4.40
CA ILE A 130 16.79 -4.89 -4.34
C ILE A 130 16.19 -3.70 -5.08
N TYR A 131 15.12 -3.95 -5.82
CA TYR A 131 14.32 -2.93 -6.49
C TYR A 131 12.87 -3.05 -6.00
N VAL A 132 12.28 -1.93 -5.61
CA VAL A 132 10.90 -1.89 -5.09
C VAL A 132 10.05 -1.08 -6.03
N TYR A 133 8.88 -1.62 -6.37
CA TYR A 133 7.95 -1.05 -7.31
C TYR A 133 6.54 -1.00 -6.71
N LEU A 134 5.72 -0.11 -7.26
CA LEU A 134 4.29 -0.05 -7.02
C LEU A 134 3.55 -0.14 -8.35
N ALA A 135 2.76 -1.20 -8.53
CA ALA A 135 1.87 -1.35 -9.67
C ALA A 135 0.48 -0.78 -9.35
N TYR A 136 -0.11 -0.02 -10.29
CA TYR A 136 -1.49 0.45 -10.22
C TYR A 136 -2.38 -0.51 -11.01
N LEU A 137 -3.12 -1.39 -10.30
CA LEU A 137 -3.87 -2.48 -10.91
C LEU A 137 -5.09 -2.02 -11.73
N ASN A 138 -5.48 -0.75 -11.60
CA ASN A 138 -6.56 -0.11 -12.36
C ASN A 138 -6.06 0.80 -13.50
N LYS A 139 -4.75 0.86 -13.74
CA LYS A 139 -4.15 1.70 -14.79
C LYS A 139 -3.26 0.85 -15.69
N ASP A 140 -3.50 0.92 -16.99
CA ASP A 140 -2.61 0.30 -17.98
C ASP A 140 -1.38 1.17 -18.28
N ASN A 141 -0.38 0.58 -18.93
CA ASN A 141 0.86 1.26 -19.32
C ASN A 141 0.96 1.54 -20.82
N ARG A 142 -0.16 1.68 -21.56
CA ARG A 142 -0.18 1.70 -23.03
C ARG A 142 0.80 2.69 -23.70
N ASN A 143 1.25 3.71 -22.98
CA ASN A 143 2.20 4.73 -23.47
C ASN A 143 3.42 4.97 -22.55
N GLN A 144 3.73 4.04 -21.64
CA GLN A 144 4.83 4.20 -20.69
C GLN A 144 5.86 3.07 -20.80
N PRO A 145 7.13 3.33 -20.46
CA PRO A 145 8.13 2.28 -20.38
C PRO A 145 7.68 1.15 -19.45
N LYS A 146 7.87 -0.10 -19.89
CA LYS A 146 7.64 -1.27 -19.05
C LYS A 146 8.83 -1.37 -18.09
N ILE A 147 8.54 -1.21 -16.80
CA ILE A 147 9.53 -1.33 -15.72
C ILE A 147 9.04 -2.32 -14.67
N GLY A 148 9.98 -2.91 -13.93
CA GLY A 148 9.70 -3.90 -12.89
C GLY A 148 9.41 -5.28 -13.45
N SER A 149 8.62 -6.07 -12.71
CA SER A 149 8.42 -7.50 -12.99
C SER A 149 7.50 -7.73 -14.18
N THR A 150 7.78 -8.77 -14.97
CA THR A 150 6.91 -9.19 -16.09
C THR A 150 5.48 -9.52 -15.66
N ILE A 151 5.27 -9.94 -14.41
CA ILE A 151 3.94 -10.20 -13.83
C ILE A 151 3.05 -8.95 -13.88
N TYR A 152 3.64 -7.77 -13.69
CA TYR A 152 2.93 -6.49 -13.66
C TYR A 152 3.10 -5.67 -14.94
N SER A 153 3.62 -6.29 -16.02
CA SER A 153 3.95 -5.59 -17.27
C SER A 153 2.77 -5.05 -18.06
N GLY A 154 1.52 -5.37 -17.68
CA GLY A 154 0.30 -4.78 -18.24
C GLY A 154 -0.18 -3.52 -17.49
N TYR A 155 0.42 -3.21 -16.34
CA TYR A 155 -0.01 -2.11 -15.47
C TYR A 155 0.98 -0.96 -15.49
N LEU A 156 0.49 0.22 -15.10
CA LEU A 156 1.35 1.33 -14.74
C LEU A 156 2.18 0.95 -13.51
N ASN A 157 3.51 1.00 -13.66
CA ASN A 157 4.46 0.74 -12.57
C ASN A 157 5.26 2.02 -12.29
N ILE A 158 5.53 2.27 -11.01
CA ILE A 158 6.52 3.25 -10.58
C ILE A 158 7.59 2.55 -9.74
N GLN A 159 8.83 3.00 -9.85
CA GLN A 159 9.94 2.53 -9.02
C GLN A 159 10.04 3.40 -7.76
N LEU A 160 10.00 2.77 -6.60
CA LEU A 160 10.14 3.41 -5.29
C LEU A 160 11.57 3.31 -4.75
N TYR A 161 12.30 2.25 -5.13
CA TYR A 161 13.68 2.03 -4.70
C TYR A 161 14.50 1.27 -5.77
N PRO A 162 15.79 1.59 -5.97
CA PRO A 162 16.46 2.81 -5.48
C PRO A 162 15.78 4.06 -6.03
N ASN A 163 15.75 5.13 -5.22
CA ASN A 163 15.16 6.40 -5.64
C ASN A 163 16.00 6.97 -6.79
N ILE A 164 15.43 7.00 -7.99
CA ILE A 164 16.04 7.69 -9.11
C ILE A 164 15.82 9.17 -8.79
N ALA A 165 16.88 9.89 -8.41
CA ALA A 165 16.79 11.33 -8.16
C ALA A 165 15.95 11.97 -9.27
N ALA A 166 14.99 12.82 -8.91
CA ALA A 166 14.28 13.62 -9.90
C ALA A 166 15.34 14.28 -10.80
N PRO A 167 15.21 14.22 -12.14
CA PRO A 167 16.15 14.93 -13.00
C PRO A 167 16.23 16.40 -12.55
N PRO A 168 17.44 16.99 -12.55
CA PRO A 168 17.68 18.35 -12.08
C PRO A 168 16.81 19.38 -12.80
#